data_AF-A0A270BHT1-F1
#
_entry.id   AF-A0A270BHT1-F1
#
_cell.length_a   1.000
_cell.length_b   1.000
_cell.length_c   1.000
_cell.angle_alpha   90.00
_cell.angle_beta   90.00
_cell.angle_gamma   90.00
#
_symmetry.space_group_name_H-M   'P 1'
#
loop_
_entity.id
_entity.type
_entity.pdbx_description
1 polymer ?
#
loop_
_entity_poly.entity_id
_entity_poly.type
_entity_poly.pdbx_seq_one_letter_code
_entity_poly.pdbx_strand_id
1 'polypeptide(L)'
;MTDEPMPSELRGTKGWLAFLIFTLGIVSPIRTIMQTGQNIELVQTASSALGPNTETYITISWILTVAIIVACLYLACILTMIHRWSTVRIAIVGFWSLALLPTGLDLLAAAILFPSLAGSVFPDVLIDVGKSSIWATIWTAYLLRSKRVANTYIRNASETVRIFG
;
A
#
# COMPACT_ATOMS: atom_id res chain seq x y z
N MET A 1 25.60 14.02 41.30
CA MET A 1 25.09 14.49 40.00
C MET A 1 25.99 13.89 38.94
N THR A 2 25.59 12.76 38.39
CA THR A 2 26.26 12.14 37.24
C THR A 2 25.50 12.57 36.01
N ASP A 3 26.07 13.51 35.26
CA ASP A 3 25.64 13.82 33.90
C ASP A 3 25.93 12.59 33.02
N GLU A 4 24.98 11.64 32.98
CA GLU A 4 24.98 10.67 31.91
C GLU A 4 24.65 11.41 30.61
N PRO A 5 25.51 11.35 29.58
CA PRO A 5 25.19 11.94 28.29
C PRO A 5 23.94 11.24 27.75
N MET A 6 22.83 11.97 27.68
CA MET A 6 21.62 11.55 26.97
C MET A 6 22.05 11.02 25.60
N PRO A 7 21.86 9.72 25.31
CA PRO A 7 22.31 9.16 24.04
C PRO A 7 21.66 9.97 22.94
N SER A 8 22.49 10.55 22.07
CA SER A 8 22.05 11.38 20.95
C SER A 8 21.05 10.57 20.13
N GLU A 9 19.76 10.79 20.38
CA GLU A 9 18.66 10.05 19.77
C GLU A 9 18.77 10.26 18.26
N LEU A 10 19.16 9.21 17.53
CA LEU A 10 19.12 9.21 16.06
C LEU A 10 17.64 9.19 15.61
N ARG A 11 16.96 10.32 15.77
CA ARG A 11 15.62 10.58 15.22
C ARG A 11 15.78 10.92 13.74
N GLY A 12 15.07 10.19 12.88
CA GLY A 12 14.98 10.51 11.47
C GLY A 12 14.75 9.32 10.54
N THR A 13 14.25 9.64 9.35
CA THR A 13 13.97 8.72 8.25
C THR A 13 15.21 8.60 7.36
N LYS A 14 16.13 7.68 7.70
CA LYS A 14 17.33 7.38 6.89
C LYS A 14 17.41 5.89 6.54
N GLY A 15 18.22 5.57 5.53
CA GLY A 15 18.49 4.19 5.10
C GLY A 15 17.23 3.47 4.60
N TRP A 16 17.03 2.23 5.03
CA TRP A 16 15.91 1.38 4.61
C TRP A 16 14.52 1.98 4.85
N LEU A 17 14.36 2.83 5.89
CA LEU A 17 13.08 3.51 6.12
C LEU A 17 12.82 4.62 5.09
N ALA A 18 13.86 5.37 4.70
CA ALA A 18 13.74 6.35 3.63
C ALA A 18 13.47 5.68 2.28
N PHE A 19 14.11 4.53 2.02
CA PHE A 19 13.84 3.72 0.84
C PHE A 19 12.39 3.21 0.81
N LEU A 20 11.85 2.75 1.94
CA LEU A 20 10.44 2.38 2.07
C LEU A 20 9.51 3.56 1.73
N ILE A 21 9.77 4.73 2.31
CA ILE A 21 8.97 5.93 2.07
C ILE A 21 9.05 6.36 0.60
N PHE A 22 10.24 6.31 -0.01
CA PHE A 22 10.44 6.64 -1.42
C PHE A 22 9.70 5.67 -2.34
N THR A 23 9.85 4.37 -2.11
CA THR A 23 9.16 3.35 -2.90
C THR A 23 7.65 3.48 -2.77
N LEU A 24 7.14 3.73 -1.55
CA LEU A 24 5.72 3.93 -1.31
C LEU A 24 5.18 5.23 -1.91
N GLY A 25 5.89 6.35 -1.75
CA GLY A 25 5.40 7.68 -2.13
C GLY A 25 5.62 8.03 -3.60
N ILE A 26 6.55 7.38 -4.31
CA ILE A 26 6.90 7.72 -5.69
C ILE A 26 6.77 6.49 -6.60
N VAL A 27 7.48 5.41 -6.29
CA VAL A 27 7.55 4.23 -7.17
C VAL A 27 6.18 3.56 -7.29
N SER A 28 5.47 3.36 -6.17
CA SER A 28 4.14 2.74 -6.15
C SER A 28 3.12 3.53 -6.97
N PRO A 29 2.91 4.86 -6.77
CA PRO A 29 2.04 5.66 -7.63
C PRO A 29 2.34 5.55 -9.12
N ILE A 30 3.61 5.67 -9.52
CA ILE A 30 4.02 5.56 -10.94
C ILE A 30 3.65 4.18 -11.48
N ARG A 31 4.00 3.12 -10.73
CA ARG A 31 3.66 1.75 -11.11
C ARG A 31 2.16 1.56 -11.25
N THR A 32 1.35 2.06 -10.32
CA THR A 32 -0.12 1.96 -10.37
C THR A 32 -0.66 2.63 -11.64
N ILE A 33 -0.19 3.84 -11.98
CA ILE A 33 -0.60 4.54 -13.21
C ILE A 33 -0.26 3.70 -14.45
N MET A 34 0.98 3.19 -14.53
CA MET A 34 1.41 2.38 -15.66
C MET A 34 0.59 1.10 -15.81
N GLN A 35 0.35 0.40 -14.71
CA GLN A 35 -0.42 -0.84 -14.70
C GLN A 35 -1.88 -0.59 -15.09
N THR A 36 -2.51 0.47 -14.57
CA THR A 36 -3.86 0.87 -14.99
C THR A 36 -3.90 1.23 -16.48
N GLY A 37 -2.90 1.95 -16.98
CA GLY A 37 -2.79 2.27 -18.41
C GLY A 37 -2.73 1.02 -19.29
N GLN A 38 -1.89 0.05 -18.93
CA GLN A 38 -1.77 -1.23 -19.64
C GLN A 38 -3.08 -2.04 -19.60
N ASN A 39 -3.75 -2.08 -18.45
CA ASN A 39 -5.04 -2.77 -18.32
C ASN A 39 -6.13 -2.11 -19.18
N ILE A 40 -6.17 -0.78 -19.21
CA ILE A 40 -7.12 -0.03 -20.03
C ILE A 40 -6.86 -0.25 -21.52
N GLU A 41 -5.61 -0.23 -21.96
CA GLU A 41 -5.25 -0.51 -23.36
C GLU A 41 -5.73 -1.91 -23.78
N LEU A 42 -5.51 -2.92 -22.93
CA LEU A 42 -6.00 -4.28 -23.18
C LEU A 42 -7.53 -4.31 -23.28
N VAL A 43 -8.23 -3.66 -22.36
CA VAL A 43 -9.70 -3.59 -22.39
C VAL A 43 -10.22 -2.82 -23.61
N GLN A 44 -9.55 -1.74 -24.01
CA GLN A 44 -9.94 -0.95 -25.19
C GLN A 44 -9.76 -1.74 -26.49
N THR A 45 -8.67 -2.50 -26.64
CA THR A 45 -8.49 -3.38 -27.80
C THR A 45 -9.53 -4.50 -27.85
N ALA A 46 -10.03 -4.93 -26.69
CA ALA A 46 -11.12 -5.91 -26.57
C ALA A 46 -12.53 -5.28 -26.55
N SER A 47 -12.67 -3.95 -26.65
CA SER A 47 -13.92 -3.23 -26.39
C SER A 47 -15.09 -3.68 -27.28
N SER A 48 -14.82 -4.03 -28.54
CA SER A 48 -15.85 -4.55 -29.46
C SER A 48 -16.45 -5.89 -29.01
N ALA A 49 -15.71 -6.67 -28.23
CA ALA A 49 -16.17 -7.94 -27.66
C ALA A 49 -16.77 -7.77 -26.25
N LEU A 50 -16.32 -6.76 -25.49
CA LEU A 50 -16.75 -6.50 -24.11
C LEU A 50 -18.04 -5.65 -24.02
N GLY A 51 -18.38 -4.92 -25.08
CA GLY A 51 -19.61 -4.16 -25.17
C GLY A 51 -19.61 -2.85 -24.36
N PRO A 52 -20.79 -2.31 -24.02
CA PRO A 52 -20.95 -0.95 -23.50
C PRO A 52 -20.37 -0.73 -22.09
N ASN A 53 -20.13 -1.81 -21.34
CA ASN A 53 -19.60 -1.73 -19.97
C ASN A 53 -18.12 -1.30 -19.90
N THR A 54 -17.44 -1.24 -21.06
CA THR A 54 -16.03 -0.86 -21.17
C THR A 54 -15.73 0.52 -20.57
N GLU A 55 -16.54 1.54 -20.88
CA GLU A 55 -16.33 2.89 -20.36
C GLU A 55 -16.54 2.98 -18.84
N THR A 56 -17.50 2.22 -18.31
CA THR A 56 -17.74 2.11 -16.87
C THR A 56 -16.55 1.47 -16.17
N TYR A 57 -15.99 0.39 -16.72
CA TYR A 57 -14.79 -0.25 -16.15
C TYR A 57 -13.60 0.71 -16.13
N ILE A 58 -13.32 1.39 -17.24
CA ILE A 58 -12.22 2.37 -17.34
C ILE A 58 -12.36 3.47 -16.27
N THR A 59 -13.58 3.97 -16.07
CA THR A 59 -13.87 5.00 -15.06
C THR A 59 -13.59 4.47 -13.64
N ILE A 60 -14.05 3.26 -13.33
CA ILE A 60 -13.80 2.61 -12.04
C ILE A 60 -12.30 2.39 -11.81
N SER A 61 -11.57 1.87 -12.80
CA SER A 61 -10.12 1.63 -12.70
C SER A 61 -9.34 2.90 -12.42
N TRP A 62 -9.71 4.04 -13.03
CA TRP A 62 -9.09 5.33 -12.72
C TRP A 62 -9.43 5.85 -11.32
N ILE A 63 -10.68 5.70 -10.87
CA ILE A 63 -11.08 6.07 -9.50
C ILE A 63 -10.27 5.26 -8.48
N LEU A 64 -10.16 3.95 -8.67
CA LEU A 64 -9.34 3.08 -7.83
C LEU A 64 -7.86 3.51 -7.85
N THR A 65 -7.33 3.83 -9.02
CA THR A 65 -5.94 4.31 -9.18
C THR A 65 -5.69 5.57 -8.37
N VAL A 66 -6.56 6.57 -8.48
CA VAL A 66 -6.44 7.81 -7.71
C VAL A 66 -6.51 7.52 -6.21
N ALA A 67 -7.45 6.67 -5.76
CA ALA A 67 -7.56 6.30 -4.36
C ALA A 67 -6.28 5.62 -3.82
N ILE A 68 -5.67 4.72 -4.62
CA ILE A 68 -4.40 4.06 -4.28
C ILE A 68 -3.27 5.08 -4.17
N ILE A 69 -3.16 6.00 -5.12
CA ILE A 69 -2.13 7.06 -5.10
C ILE A 69 -2.26 7.91 -3.84
N VAL A 70 -3.48 8.36 -3.52
CA VAL A 70 -3.75 9.14 -2.31
C VAL A 70 -3.37 8.36 -1.05
N ALA A 71 -3.74 7.08 -0.97
CA ALA A 71 -3.38 6.23 0.16
C ALA A 71 -1.85 6.05 0.29
N CYS A 72 -1.14 5.80 -0.81
CA CYS A 72 0.32 5.71 -0.85
C CYS A 72 1.00 6.99 -0.35
N LEU A 73 0.56 8.15 -0.87
CA LEU A 73 1.09 9.46 -0.46
C LEU A 73 0.79 9.76 1.01
N TYR A 74 -0.42 9.44 1.47
CA TYR A 74 -0.81 9.59 2.87
C TYR A 74 0.09 8.75 3.78
N LEU A 75 0.28 7.47 3.47
CA LEU A 75 1.14 6.57 4.26
C LEU A 75 2.60 7.02 4.28
N ALA A 76 3.14 7.45 3.13
CA ALA A 76 4.49 8.01 3.04
C ALA A 76 4.63 9.30 3.87
N CYS A 77 3.62 10.17 3.83
CA CYS A 77 3.57 11.41 4.58
C CYS A 77 3.53 11.18 6.09
N ILE A 78 2.61 10.32 6.59
CA ILE A 78 2.51 10.05 8.03
C ILE A 78 3.76 9.37 8.57
N LEU A 79 4.39 8.47 7.80
CA LEU A 79 5.65 7.83 8.21
C LEU A 79 6.80 8.83 8.29
N THR A 80 6.76 9.89 7.49
CA THR A 80 7.79 10.93 7.46
C THR A 80 7.57 12.00 8.53
N MET A 81 6.32 12.43 8.74
CA MET A 81 6.03 13.57 9.60
C MET A 81 5.73 13.16 11.05
N ILE A 82 5.11 12.00 11.27
CA ILE A 82 4.58 11.61 12.57
C ILE A 82 5.33 10.40 13.13
N HIS A 83 6.20 10.67 14.10
CA HIS A 83 7.13 9.70 14.69
C HIS A 83 6.56 8.96 15.91
N ARG A 84 5.34 8.42 15.80
CA ARG A 84 4.65 7.66 16.86
C ARG A 84 4.51 6.19 16.49
N TRP A 85 4.53 5.28 17.48
CA TRP A 85 4.37 3.84 17.17
C TRP A 85 3.00 3.51 16.54
N SER A 86 1.96 4.28 16.85
CA SER A 86 0.66 4.18 16.17
C SER A 86 0.74 4.36 14.66
N THR A 87 1.62 5.22 14.13
CA THR A 87 1.76 5.40 12.68
C THR A 87 2.41 4.22 11.99
N VAL A 88 3.31 3.50 12.69
CA VAL A 88 3.85 2.22 12.19
C VAL A 88 2.73 1.19 12.06
N ARG A 89 1.81 1.11 13.03
CA ARG A 89 0.64 0.21 12.95
C ARG A 89 -0.29 0.59 11.81
N ILE A 90 -0.59 1.89 11.65
CA ILE A 90 -1.39 2.40 10.53
C ILE A 90 -0.72 2.04 9.19
N ALA A 91 0.60 2.20 9.08
CA ALA A 91 1.34 1.83 7.87
C ALA A 91 1.27 0.34 7.56
N ILE A 92 1.37 -0.53 8.58
CA ILE A 92 1.21 -1.98 8.41
C ILE A 92 -0.18 -2.31 7.88
N VAL A 93 -1.24 -1.79 8.51
CA VAL A 93 -2.62 -1.98 8.03
C VAL A 93 -2.76 -1.44 6.60
N GLY A 94 -2.21 -0.25 6.34
CA GLY A 94 -2.18 0.36 5.02
C GLY A 94 -1.51 -0.51 3.96
N PHE A 95 -0.37 -1.15 4.26
CA PHE A 95 0.30 -2.06 3.33
C PHE A 95 -0.54 -3.27 2.98
N TRP A 96 -1.21 -3.88 3.97
CA TRP A 96 -2.09 -5.01 3.72
C TRP A 96 -3.35 -4.60 2.95
N SER A 97 -3.93 -3.45 3.28
CA SER A 97 -5.04 -2.88 2.53
C SER A 97 -4.66 -2.60 1.08
N LEU A 98 -3.48 -2.01 0.82
CA LEU A 98 -2.97 -1.74 -0.52
C LEU A 98 -2.61 -3.02 -1.29
N ALA A 99 -2.23 -4.09 -0.60
CA ALA A 99 -1.90 -5.37 -1.23
C ALA A 99 -3.15 -6.18 -1.64
N LEU A 100 -4.28 -6.01 -0.95
CA LEU A 100 -5.46 -6.86 -1.12
C LEU A 100 -6.66 -6.12 -1.71
N LEU A 101 -6.98 -4.92 -1.21
CA LEU A 101 -8.22 -4.23 -1.57
C LEU A 101 -8.26 -3.79 -3.05
N PRO A 102 -7.20 -3.19 -3.63
CA PRO A 102 -7.22 -2.80 -5.03
C PRO A 102 -7.56 -3.96 -5.97
N THR A 103 -6.85 -5.08 -5.83
CA THR A 103 -7.04 -6.25 -6.69
C THR A 103 -8.40 -6.90 -6.45
N GLY A 104 -8.86 -6.96 -5.19
CA GLY A 104 -10.20 -7.48 -4.88
C GLY A 104 -11.33 -6.63 -5.46
N LEU A 105 -11.21 -5.30 -5.37
CA LEU A 105 -12.20 -4.36 -5.91
C LEU A 105 -12.18 -4.34 -7.44
N ASP A 106 -11.00 -4.41 -8.06
CA ASP A 106 -10.88 -4.49 -9.52
C ASP A 106 -11.44 -5.81 -10.06
N LEU A 107 -11.14 -6.94 -9.41
CA LEU A 107 -11.73 -8.23 -9.75
C LEU A 107 -13.25 -8.23 -9.57
N LEU A 108 -13.76 -7.63 -8.49
CA LEU A 108 -15.20 -7.51 -8.25
C LEU A 108 -15.87 -6.66 -9.35
N ALA A 109 -15.27 -5.53 -9.72
CA ALA A 109 -15.77 -4.69 -10.81
C ALA A 109 -15.76 -5.45 -12.14
N ALA A 110 -14.68 -6.15 -12.46
CA ALA A 110 -14.57 -6.98 -13.66
C ALA A 110 -15.60 -8.13 -13.66
N ALA A 111 -15.82 -8.80 -12.54
CA ALA A 111 -16.79 -9.90 -12.44
C ALA A 111 -18.24 -9.43 -12.61
N ILE A 112 -18.58 -8.23 -12.12
CA ILE A 112 -19.91 -7.64 -12.29
C ILE A 112 -20.12 -7.18 -13.74
N LEU A 113 -19.13 -6.51 -14.33
CA LEU A 113 -19.25 -5.89 -15.66
C LEU A 113 -19.02 -6.88 -16.81
N PHE A 114 -18.19 -7.91 -16.59
CA PHE A 114 -17.80 -8.93 -17.56
C PHE A 114 -17.85 -10.35 -16.97
N PRO A 115 -19.05 -10.88 -16.63
CA PRO A 115 -19.18 -12.16 -15.93
C PRO A 115 -18.54 -13.34 -16.68
N SER A 116 -18.53 -13.32 -18.01
CA SER A 116 -17.94 -14.37 -18.87
C SER A 116 -16.41 -14.46 -18.77
N LEU A 117 -15.74 -13.40 -18.31
CA LEU A 117 -14.27 -13.33 -18.21
C LEU A 117 -13.76 -13.50 -16.78
N ALA A 118 -14.63 -13.46 -15.78
CA ALA A 118 -14.24 -13.57 -14.38
C ALA A 118 -13.40 -14.83 -14.08
N GLY A 119 -13.75 -15.96 -14.71
CA GLY A 119 -13.04 -17.23 -14.52
C GLY A 119 -11.64 -17.25 -15.12
N SER A 120 -11.40 -16.56 -16.25
CA SER A 120 -10.10 -16.59 -16.92
C SER A 120 -9.08 -15.65 -16.28
N VAL A 121 -9.53 -14.60 -15.59
CA VAL A 121 -8.64 -13.58 -14.97
C VAL A 121 -8.23 -13.99 -13.54
N PHE A 122 -8.96 -14.91 -12.92
CA PHE A 122 -8.72 -15.32 -11.53
C PHE A 122 -7.31 -15.84 -11.23
N PRO A 123 -6.65 -16.66 -12.08
CA PRO A 123 -5.30 -17.15 -11.82
C PRO A 123 -4.26 -16.02 -11.76
N ASP A 124 -4.34 -15.04 -12.66
CA ASP A 124 -3.43 -13.90 -12.71
C ASP A 124 -3.59 -13.01 -11.47
N VAL A 125 -4.84 -12.81 -11.04
CA VAL A 125 -5.15 -12.10 -9.79
C VAL A 125 -4.53 -12.78 -8.58
N LEU A 126 -4.60 -14.12 -8.47
CA LEU A 126 -3.98 -14.85 -7.37
C LEU A 126 -2.46 -14.67 -7.34
N ILE A 127 -1.81 -14.70 -8.51
CA ILE A 127 -0.37 -14.47 -8.63
C ILE A 127 -0.02 -13.06 -8.13
N ASP A 128 -0.79 -12.06 -8.53
CA ASP A 128 -0.51 -10.66 -8.15
C ASP A 128 -0.81 -10.36 -6.68
N VAL A 129 -1.87 -10.97 -6.12
CA VAL A 129 -2.13 -10.96 -4.67
C VAL A 129 -0.98 -11.64 -3.92
N GLY A 130 -0.46 -12.76 -4.43
CA GLY A 130 0.69 -13.46 -3.85
C GLY A 130 1.94 -12.60 -3.81
N LYS A 131 2.32 -11.99 -4.94
CA LYS A 131 3.47 -11.06 -5.03
C LYS A 131 3.31 -9.87 -4.06
N SER A 132 2.12 -9.27 -4.03
CA SER A 132 1.82 -8.12 -3.17
C SER A 132 1.86 -8.48 -1.69
N SER A 133 1.39 -9.69 -1.34
CA SER A 133 1.41 -10.22 0.03
C SER A 133 2.84 -10.53 0.51
N ILE A 134 3.70 -11.07 -0.36
CA ILE A 134 5.12 -11.26 -0.05
C ILE A 134 5.77 -9.90 0.25
N TRP A 135 5.51 -8.91 -0.59
CA TRP A 135 6.03 -7.55 -0.40
C TRP A 135 5.54 -6.92 0.90
N ALA A 136 4.23 -6.99 1.18
CA ALA A 136 3.65 -6.51 2.44
C ALA A 136 4.24 -7.21 3.65
N THR A 137 4.51 -8.51 3.56
CA THR A 137 5.13 -9.30 4.64
C THR A 137 6.55 -8.86 4.92
N ILE A 138 7.38 -8.66 3.88
CA ILE A 138 8.77 -8.19 4.02
C ILE A 138 8.79 -6.85 4.76
N TRP A 139 7.94 -5.91 4.35
CA TRP A 139 7.90 -4.58 4.98
C TRP A 139 7.29 -4.59 6.37
N THR A 140 6.27 -5.40 6.61
CA THR A 140 5.71 -5.61 7.94
C THR A 140 6.77 -6.16 8.90
N ALA A 141 7.51 -7.19 8.48
CA ALA A 141 8.60 -7.75 9.26
C ALA A 141 9.70 -6.73 9.54
N TYR A 142 10.09 -5.94 8.52
CA TYR A 142 11.06 -4.85 8.68
C TYR A 142 10.59 -3.80 9.68
N LEU A 143 9.35 -3.28 9.55
CA LEU A 143 8.80 -2.27 10.45
C LEU A 143 8.70 -2.74 11.90
N LEU A 144 8.38 -4.02 12.12
CA LEU A 144 8.25 -4.56 13.47
C LEU A 144 9.59 -4.92 14.14
N ARG A 145 10.57 -5.40 13.36
CA ARG A 145 11.83 -5.94 13.92
C ARG A 145 13.03 -4.99 13.81
N SER A 146 12.97 -3.96 12.96
CA SER A 146 14.09 -3.06 12.75
C SER A 146 14.38 -2.20 13.99
N LYS A 147 15.60 -2.33 14.53
CA LYS A 147 16.12 -1.46 15.61
C LYS A 147 16.02 0.02 15.25
N ARG A 148 16.21 0.36 13.97
CA ARG A 148 16.09 1.74 13.49
C ARG A 148 14.66 2.25 13.62
N VAL A 149 13.66 1.48 13.19
CA VAL A 149 12.25 1.86 13.31
C VAL A 149 11.87 2.00 14.78
N ALA A 150 12.31 1.08 15.64
CA ALA A 150 12.10 1.20 17.09
C ALA A 150 12.72 2.46 17.71
N ASN A 151 13.88 2.91 17.20
CA ASN A 151 14.53 4.14 17.67
C ASN A 151 13.90 5.41 17.07
N THR A 152 13.31 5.33 15.88
CA THR A 152 12.68 6.46 15.17
C THR A 152 11.26 6.74 15.70
N TYR A 153 10.49 5.70 16.03
CA TYR A 153 9.08 5.83 16.44
C TYR A 153 8.90 5.51 17.92
N ILE A 154 8.52 6.52 18.70
CA ILE A 154 8.41 6.42 20.16
C ILE A 154 7.22 5.53 20.54
N ARG A 155 7.47 4.50 21.36
CA ARG A 155 6.45 3.68 22.00
C ARG A 155 6.03 4.36 23.30
N ASN A 156 4.97 5.16 23.29
CA ASN A 156 4.43 5.71 24.53
C ASN A 156 3.81 4.57 25.35
N ALA A 157 4.27 4.38 26.60
CA ALA A 157 3.74 3.35 27.50
C ALA A 157 2.22 3.47 27.71
N SER A 158 1.68 4.69 27.65
CA SER A 158 0.25 4.98 27.73
C SER A 158 -0.57 4.60 26.48
N GLU A 159 0.06 4.41 25.32
CA GLU A 159 -0.60 4.00 24.08
C GLU A 159 -0.90 2.49 24.09
N THR A 160 -0.09 1.71 24.82
CA THR A 160 -0.32 0.26 25.03
C THR A 160 -1.54 0.00 25.91
N VAL A 161 -1.75 0.82 26.94
CA VAL A 161 -2.88 0.70 27.89
C VAL A 161 -4.20 1.14 27.25
N ARG A 162 -4.18 2.10 26.31
CA ARG A 162 -5.41 2.64 25.70
C ARG A 162 -5.96 1.82 24.53
N ILE A 163 -5.19 0.87 23.99
CA ILE A 163 -5.58 0.04 22.84
C ILE A 163 -5.98 -1.38 23.29
N PHE A 164 -5.49 -1.84 24.46
CA PHE A 164 -5.76 -3.18 24.98
C PHE A 164 -6.37 -3.19 26.40
N GLY A 165 -6.62 -2.02 26.97
CA GLY A 165 -7.34 -1.85 28.24
C GLY A 165 -8.81 -1.54 28.03
#